data_AF-X0YA31-F1
#
_entry.id   AF-X0YA31-F1
#
_cell.length_a   1.000
_cell.length_b   1.000
_cell.length_c   1.000
_cell.angle_alpha   90.00
_cell.angle_beta   90.00
_cell.angle_gamma   90.00
#
_symmetry.space_group_name_H-M   'P 1'
#
loop_
_entity.id
_entity.type
_entity.pdbx_description
1 polymer ?
#
loop_
_entity_poly.entity_id
_entity_poly.type
_entity_poly.pdbx_seq_one_letter_code
_entity_poly.pdbx_strand_id
1 'polypeptide(L)'
;MTKRSDREAPNERALQKADVISPVLNEAQLNILLAQTPSYAIKKRPGRGGKAFRYVKYGYVVDQLNKAFGWDWDFKILPIDGDKRYLLTESEERFYNKTSQKAETKTIRNIAVYGEITVRVRANKPPFPIMATITKPGFGSQNWESTIEFGDAL
;
A
#
# COMPACT_ATOMS: atom_id res chain seq x y z
N MET A 1 -7.67 -33.81 50.28
CA MET A 1 -7.25 -33.77 48.86
C MET A 1 -8.30 -32.99 48.09
N THR A 2 -8.05 -31.72 47.82
CA THR A 2 -9.01 -30.81 47.16
C THR A 2 -8.49 -30.53 45.76
N LYS A 3 -9.20 -31.02 44.72
CA LYS A 3 -8.87 -30.75 43.32
C LYS A 3 -9.01 -29.25 43.06
N ARG A 4 -7.90 -28.59 42.73
CA ARG A 4 -7.91 -27.21 42.20
C ARG A 4 -8.54 -27.26 40.81
N SER A 5 -9.57 -26.44 40.57
CA SER A 5 -10.10 -26.24 39.23
C SER A 5 -9.10 -25.39 38.46
N ASP A 6 -8.46 -25.98 37.45
CA ASP A 6 -7.71 -25.22 36.46
C ASP A 6 -8.71 -24.31 35.73
N ARG A 7 -8.71 -23.03 36.10
CA ARG A 7 -9.30 -21.98 35.27
C ARG A 7 -8.33 -21.79 34.11
N GLU A 8 -8.50 -22.55 33.04
CA GLU A 8 -7.90 -22.19 31.76
C GLU A 8 -8.40 -20.78 31.41
N ALA A 9 -7.47 -19.85 31.21
CA ALA A 9 -7.80 -18.53 30.68
C ALA A 9 -8.53 -18.74 29.33
N PRO A 10 -9.52 -17.90 28.98
CA PRO A 10 -10.13 -17.99 27.66
C PRO A 10 -9.00 -17.92 26.65
N ASN A 11 -8.87 -18.94 25.79
CA ASN A 11 -7.93 -18.91 24.66
C ASN A 11 -8.09 -17.56 23.99
N GLU A 12 -7.05 -16.74 24.06
CA GLU A 12 -6.97 -15.42 23.47
C GLU A 12 -7.08 -15.67 21.95
N ARG A 13 -8.31 -15.75 21.44
CA ARG A 13 -8.58 -15.85 20.00
C ARG A 13 -7.95 -14.60 19.43
N ALA A 14 -6.77 -14.74 18.84
CA ALA A 14 -6.12 -13.67 18.11
C ALA A 14 -7.17 -13.10 17.15
N LEU A 15 -7.65 -11.89 17.46
CA LEU A 15 -8.68 -11.20 16.69
C LEU A 15 -8.28 -11.28 15.22
N GLN A 16 -9.05 -11.99 14.40
CA GLN A 16 -8.74 -12.00 12.98
C GLN A 16 -9.03 -10.60 12.46
N LYS A 17 -8.28 -10.13 11.46
CA LYS A 17 -8.48 -8.79 10.87
C LYS A 17 -9.95 -8.55 10.46
N ALA A 18 -10.65 -9.61 10.07
CA ALA A 18 -12.08 -9.58 9.79
C ALA A 18 -12.92 -9.22 11.02
N ASP A 19 -12.62 -9.76 12.21
CA ASP A 19 -13.37 -9.52 13.45
C ASP A 19 -13.29 -8.05 13.91
N VAL A 20 -12.18 -7.37 13.60
CA VAL A 20 -11.96 -5.96 13.95
C VAL A 20 -12.65 -5.01 12.95
N ILE A 21 -12.82 -5.43 11.69
CA ILE A 21 -13.29 -4.58 10.58
C ILE A 21 -14.78 -4.83 10.26
N SER A 22 -15.30 -6.01 10.61
CA SER A 22 -16.68 -6.46 10.37
C SER A 22 -17.80 -5.59 10.96
N PRO A 23 -17.64 -4.80 12.04
CA PRO A 23 -18.75 -3.98 12.55
C PRO A 23 -19.15 -2.84 11.61
N VAL A 24 -18.23 -2.44 10.73
CA VAL A 24 -18.36 -1.25 9.90
C VAL A 24 -18.55 -1.62 8.44
N LEU A 25 -17.80 -2.61 7.94
CA LEU A 25 -17.87 -3.04 6.54
C LEU A 25 -18.85 -4.19 6.35
N ASN A 26 -19.60 -4.16 5.25
CA ASN A 26 -20.44 -5.29 4.87
C ASN A 26 -19.60 -6.41 4.22
N GLU A 27 -20.20 -7.60 4.08
CA GLU A 27 -19.53 -8.79 3.55
C GLU A 27 -18.99 -8.59 2.12
N ALA A 28 -19.74 -7.90 1.24
CA ALA A 28 -19.29 -7.63 -0.12
C ALA A 28 -18.04 -6.73 -0.16
N GLN A 29 -17.99 -5.71 0.71
CA GLN A 29 -16.83 -4.84 0.87
C GLN A 29 -15.62 -5.61 1.40
N LEU A 30 -15.82 -6.45 2.42
CA LEU A 30 -14.77 -7.30 2.96
C LEU A 30 -14.22 -8.26 1.91
N ASN A 31 -15.10 -8.87 1.10
CA ASN A 31 -14.70 -9.78 0.02
C ASN A 31 -13.81 -9.08 -1.01
N ILE A 32 -14.11 -7.83 -1.38
CA ILE A 32 -13.27 -7.05 -2.30
C ILE A 32 -11.90 -6.74 -1.67
N LEU A 33 -11.88 -6.28 -0.42
CA LEU A 33 -10.65 -5.85 0.26
C LEU A 33 -9.73 -7.01 0.65
N LEU A 34 -10.30 -8.17 0.96
CA LEU A 34 -9.56 -9.38 1.36
C LEU A 34 -9.26 -10.30 0.17
N ALA A 35 -9.83 -10.04 -1.01
CA ALA A 35 -9.53 -10.81 -2.19
C ALA A 35 -8.05 -10.74 -2.56
N GLN A 36 -7.51 -11.88 -2.98
CA GLN A 36 -6.19 -11.91 -3.58
C GLN A 36 -6.19 -11.16 -4.91
N THR A 37 -5.18 -10.32 -5.13
CA THR A 37 -4.98 -9.65 -6.41
C THR A 37 -4.80 -10.71 -7.52
N PRO A 38 -5.65 -10.72 -8.55
CA PRO A 38 -5.58 -11.72 -9.60
C PRO A 38 -4.33 -11.53 -10.46
N SER A 39 -3.80 -12.63 -10.99
CA SER A 39 -2.52 -12.66 -11.72
C SER A 39 -2.46 -11.70 -12.91
N TYR A 40 -3.58 -11.49 -13.62
CA TYR A 40 -3.65 -10.57 -14.77
C TYR A 40 -3.42 -9.10 -14.40
N ALA A 41 -3.78 -8.70 -13.18
CA ALA A 41 -3.63 -7.35 -12.67
C ALA A 41 -2.20 -7.06 -12.20
N ILE A 42 -1.44 -8.11 -11.89
CA ILE A 42 -0.06 -8.03 -11.44
C ILE A 42 0.85 -7.82 -12.65
N LYS A 43 1.50 -6.66 -12.68
CA LYS A 43 2.54 -6.32 -13.64
C LYS A 43 3.92 -6.53 -13.01
N LYS A 44 4.92 -6.69 -13.86
CA LYS A 44 6.32 -6.83 -13.47
C LYS A 44 7.12 -5.75 -14.18
N ARG A 45 8.03 -5.12 -13.45
CA ARG A 45 9.04 -4.23 -14.01
C ARG A 45 10.43 -4.64 -13.54
N PRO A 46 11.47 -4.41 -14.35
CA PRO A 46 12.83 -4.59 -13.90
C PRO A 46 13.11 -3.65 -12.71
N GLY A 47 13.81 -4.20 -11.74
CA GLY A 47 14.29 -3.51 -10.56
C GLY A 47 15.80 -3.62 -10.46
N ARG A 48 16.40 -2.85 -9.56
CA ARG A 48 17.84 -2.81 -9.34
C ARG A 48 18.41 -4.20 -9.01
N GLY A 49 19.60 -4.50 -9.54
CA GLY A 49 20.33 -5.75 -9.27
C GLY A 49 19.73 -6.99 -9.92
N GLY A 50 19.03 -6.83 -11.06
CA GLY A 50 18.39 -7.95 -11.78
C GLY A 50 17.12 -8.48 -11.11
N LYS A 51 16.60 -7.79 -10.08
CA LYS A 51 15.34 -8.15 -9.44
C LYS A 51 14.16 -7.70 -10.30
N ALA A 52 13.01 -8.34 -10.15
CA ALA A 52 11.76 -7.89 -10.76
C ALA A 52 10.78 -7.47 -9.66
N PHE A 53 10.23 -6.26 -9.76
CA PHE A 53 9.23 -5.78 -8.83
C PHE A 53 7.84 -6.01 -9.39
N ARG A 54 6.97 -6.60 -8.55
CA ARG A 54 5.55 -6.78 -8.87
C ARG A 54 4.79 -5.54 -8.42
N TYR A 55 3.90 -5.05 -9.28
CA TYR A 55 3.05 -3.90 -9.00
C TYR A 55 1.68 -4.07 -9.66
N VAL A 56 0.74 -3.23 -9.29
CA VAL A 56 -0.56 -3.11 -9.97
C VAL A 56 -0.69 -1.72 -10.57
N LYS A 57 -1.40 -1.61 -11.69
CA LYS A 57 -1.68 -0.30 -12.29
C LYS A 57 -2.60 0.51 -11.37
N TYR A 58 -2.40 1.82 -11.31
CA TYR A 58 -3.26 2.73 -10.55
C TYR A 58 -4.75 2.53 -10.84
N GLY A 59 -5.13 2.42 -12.13
CA GLY A 59 -6.53 2.21 -12.52
C GLY A 59 -7.17 0.93 -11.96
N TYR A 60 -6.38 -0.12 -11.71
CA TYR A 60 -6.90 -1.32 -11.02
C TYR A 60 -7.27 -1.01 -9.58
N VAL A 61 -6.42 -0.28 -8.85
CA VAL A 61 -6.69 0.11 -7.45
C VAL A 61 -7.92 1.00 -7.37
N VAL A 62 -8.04 1.98 -8.27
CA VAL A 62 -9.23 2.86 -8.38
C VAL A 62 -10.50 2.04 -8.62
N ASP A 63 -10.46 1.07 -9.54
CA ASP A 63 -11.60 0.19 -9.83
C ASP A 63 -12.01 -0.64 -8.59
N GLN A 64 -11.05 -1.18 -7.84
CA GLN A 64 -11.35 -1.92 -6.60
C GLN A 64 -11.95 -1.02 -5.52
N LEU A 65 -11.43 0.20 -5.34
CA LEU A 65 -11.99 1.18 -4.40
C LEU A 65 -13.40 1.60 -4.79
N ASN A 66 -13.63 1.83 -6.09
CA ASN A 66 -14.97 2.16 -6.61
C ASN A 66 -15.96 1.02 -6.40
N LYS A 67 -15.53 -0.24 -6.55
CA LYS A 67 -16.39 -1.41 -6.27
C LYS A 67 -16.72 -1.53 -4.79
N ALA A 68 -15.77 -1.25 -3.90
CA ALA A 68 -15.98 -1.37 -2.45
C ALA A 68 -16.78 -0.18 -1.89
N PHE A 69 -16.53 1.03 -2.34
CA PHE A 69 -16.99 2.26 -1.67
C PHE A 69 -17.74 3.23 -2.60
N GLY A 70 -17.94 2.88 -3.87
CA GLY A 70 -18.49 3.81 -4.85
C GLY A 70 -17.58 5.03 -5.01
N TRP A 71 -18.15 6.23 -4.93
CA TRP A 71 -17.38 7.48 -5.02
C TRP A 71 -17.02 8.05 -3.65
N ASP A 72 -17.37 7.37 -2.55
CA ASP A 72 -17.23 7.92 -1.20
C ASP A 72 -15.86 7.64 -0.58
N TRP A 73 -14.83 7.93 -1.36
CA TRP A 73 -13.45 7.87 -0.96
C TRP A 73 -12.67 8.98 -1.65
N ASP A 74 -11.60 9.44 -0.99
CA ASP A 74 -10.69 10.44 -1.51
C ASP A 74 -9.27 10.15 -1.05
N PHE A 75 -8.30 10.72 -1.75
CA PHE A 75 -6.91 10.64 -1.34
C PHE A 75 -6.26 12.01 -1.41
N LYS A 76 -5.30 12.24 -0.52
CA LYS A 76 -4.55 13.49 -0.44
C LYS A 76 -3.07 13.19 -0.37
N ILE A 77 -2.28 13.89 -1.18
CA ILE A 77 -0.83 13.92 -1.02
C ILE A 77 -0.51 14.92 0.07
N LEU A 78 0.18 14.45 1.10
CA LEU A 78 0.54 15.22 2.28
C LEU A 78 1.93 15.84 2.07
N PRO A 79 2.20 17.03 2.65
CA PRO A 79 3.53 17.61 2.61
C PRO A 79 4.53 16.74 3.38
N ILE A 80 5.74 16.58 2.85
CA ILE A 80 6.81 15.76 3.44
C ILE A 80 7.93 16.60 4.05
N ASP A 81 8.19 17.78 3.48
CA ASP A 81 9.22 18.73 3.90
C ASP A 81 8.76 20.16 3.55
N GLY A 82 8.27 20.89 4.55
CA GLY A 82 7.58 22.17 4.33
C GLY A 82 6.35 21.99 3.44
N ASP A 83 6.26 22.75 2.35
CA ASP A 83 5.16 22.65 1.35
C ASP A 83 5.43 21.63 0.23
N LYS A 84 6.55 20.91 0.26
CA LYS A 84 6.89 19.93 -0.77
C LYS A 84 6.00 18.70 -0.65
N ARG A 85 5.36 18.32 -1.76
CA ARG A 85 4.49 17.12 -1.85
C ARG A 85 5.24 15.84 -2.19
N TYR A 86 6.51 15.95 -2.55
CA TYR A 86 7.39 14.84 -2.81
C TYR A 86 8.80 15.21 -2.36
N LEU A 87 9.59 14.19 -2.01
CA LEU A 87 11.01 14.31 -1.76
C LEU A 87 11.74 13.68 -2.94
N LEU A 88 12.61 14.45 -3.58
CA LEU A 88 13.53 13.97 -4.60
C LEU A 88 14.94 13.95 -3.99
N THR A 89 15.56 12.77 -3.91
CA THR A 89 16.95 12.64 -3.45
C THR A 89 17.81 12.01 -4.55
N GLU A 90 19.07 12.43 -4.61
CA GLU A 90 20.08 11.80 -5.46
C GLU A 90 21.18 11.22 -4.56
N SER A 91 21.62 10.00 -4.86
CA SER A 91 22.70 9.34 -4.14
C SER A 91 23.64 8.66 -5.13
N GLU A 92 24.93 8.65 -4.83
CA GLU A 92 25.91 7.86 -5.58
C GLU A 92 26.06 6.48 -4.96
N GLU A 93 25.84 5.43 -5.76
CA GLU A 93 26.14 4.07 -5.36
C GLU A 93 27.39 3.57 -6.10
N ARG A 94 28.32 2.97 -5.35
CA ARG A 94 29.48 2.26 -5.91
C ARG A 94 29.09 0.81 -6.17
N PHE A 95 29.33 0.31 -7.37
CA PHE A 95 29.13 -1.08 -7.73
C PHE A 95 30.34 -1.62 -8.47
N TYR A 96 30.57 -2.93 -8.33
CA TYR A 96 31.63 -3.60 -9.08
C TYR A 96 31.08 -4.08 -10.43
N ASN A 97 31.60 -3.53 -11.52
CA ASN A 97 31.24 -3.94 -12.86
C ASN A 97 32.04 -5.19 -13.23
N LYS A 98 31.34 -6.32 -13.38
CA LYS A 98 31.95 -7.61 -13.71
C LYS A 98 32.58 -7.65 -15.12
N THR A 99 32.10 -6.80 -16.03
CA THR A 99 32.58 -6.74 -17.42
C THR A 99 33.87 -5.93 -17.51
N SER A 100 33.91 -4.76 -16.87
CA SER A 100 35.11 -3.90 -16.86
C SER A 100 36.12 -4.26 -15.78
N GLN A 101 35.75 -5.18 -14.86
CA GLN A 101 36.50 -5.56 -13.65
C GLN A 101 36.90 -4.37 -12.77
N LYS A 102 36.12 -3.28 -12.82
CA LYS A 102 36.39 -2.03 -12.11
C LYS A 102 35.22 -1.64 -11.21
N ALA A 103 35.55 -0.89 -10.15
CA ALA A 103 34.55 -0.20 -9.36
C ALA A 103 34.05 1.03 -10.15
N GLU A 104 32.74 1.09 -10.36
CA GLU A 104 32.07 2.18 -11.06
C GLU A 104 31.05 2.84 -10.11
N THR A 105 30.75 4.11 -10.36
CA THR A 105 29.72 4.85 -9.63
C THR A 105 28.48 5.03 -10.50
N LYS A 106 27.32 5.02 -9.87
CA LYS A 106 26.05 5.34 -10.52
C LYS A 106 25.25 6.31 -9.68
N THR A 107 24.70 7.33 -10.32
CA THR A 107 23.76 8.25 -9.68
C THR A 107 22.37 7.61 -9.69
N ILE A 108 21.83 7.43 -8.50
CA ILE A 108 20.48 6.93 -8.26
C ILE A 108 19.62 8.09 -7.80
N ARG A 109 18.47 8.25 -8.44
CA ARG A 109 17.41 9.17 -8.05
C ARG A 109 16.35 8.40 -7.28
N ASN A 110 15.84 8.99 -6.21
CA ASN A 110 14.72 8.48 -5.45
C ASN A 110 13.64 9.56 -5.36
N ILE A 111 12.41 9.20 -5.71
CA ILE A 111 11.23 9.99 -5.39
C ILE A 111 10.48 9.30 -4.27
N ALA A 112 10.04 10.07 -3.29
CA ALA A 112 9.20 9.63 -2.20
C ALA A 112 7.99 10.54 -2.06
N VAL A 113 6.83 9.94 -1.82
CA VAL A 113 5.55 10.62 -1.65
C VAL A 113 4.89 10.08 -0.39
N TYR A 114 4.31 10.97 0.40
CA TYR A 114 3.49 10.64 1.53
C TYR A 114 2.06 11.12 1.27
N GLY A 115 1.08 10.34 1.67
CA GLY A 115 -0.32 10.68 1.46
C GLY A 115 -1.23 9.96 2.42
N GLU A 116 -2.52 10.22 2.30
CA GLU A 116 -3.56 9.52 3.01
C GLU A 116 -4.71 9.17 2.08
N ILE A 117 -5.37 8.06 2.38
CA ILE A 117 -6.63 7.67 1.79
C ILE A 117 -7.71 7.77 2.85
N THR A 118 -8.82 8.41 2.51
CA THR A 118 -10.01 8.50 3.34
C THR A 118 -11.12 7.74 2.65
N VAL A 119 -11.77 6.86 3.41
CA VAL A 119 -12.94 6.10 2.99
C VAL A 119 -14.07 6.38 3.95
N ARG A 120 -15.25 6.66 3.42
CA ARG A 120 -16.47 6.87 4.22
C ARG A 120 -17.39 5.67 4.00
N VAL A 121 -17.76 5.02 5.09
CA VAL A 121 -18.61 3.84 5.07
C VAL A 121 -20.02 4.25 5.45
N ARG A 122 -20.99 3.93 4.60
CA ARG A 122 -22.41 4.25 4.81
C ARG A 122 -23.20 3.02 5.19
N ALA A 123 -24.28 3.24 5.93
CA ALA A 123 -25.28 2.21 6.16
C ALA A 123 -25.86 1.73 4.83
N ASN A 124 -26.37 0.49 4.78
CA ASN A 124 -26.97 -0.10 3.59
C ASN A 124 -28.46 0.24 3.40
N LYS A 125 -29.03 1.08 4.27
CA LYS A 125 -30.44 1.51 4.24
C LYS A 125 -30.55 3.03 4.18
N PRO A 126 -31.53 3.58 3.44
CA PRO A 126 -31.83 5.01 3.46
C PRO A 126 -32.04 5.52 4.90
N PRO A 127 -31.53 6.71 5.27
CA PRO A 127 -30.93 7.74 4.41
C PRO A 127 -29.43 7.56 4.12
N PHE A 128 -28.88 6.36 4.27
CA PHE A 128 -27.46 6.04 4.06
C PHE A 128 -26.52 6.93 4.90
N PRO A 129 -26.74 7.04 6.23
CA PRO A 129 -25.86 7.80 7.11
C PRO A 129 -24.43 7.24 7.06
N ILE A 130 -23.44 8.13 7.24
CA ILE A 130 -22.04 7.73 7.39
C ILE A 130 -21.91 7.04 8.75
N MET A 131 -21.54 5.76 8.73
CA MET A 131 -21.30 4.95 9.92
C MET A 131 -19.87 5.10 10.43
N ALA A 132 -18.91 5.30 9.52
CA ALA A 132 -17.52 5.51 9.87
C ALA A 132 -16.77 6.28 8.78
N THR A 133 -15.75 7.01 9.19
CA THR A 133 -14.73 7.58 8.31
C THR A 133 -13.39 6.98 8.71
N ILE A 134 -12.74 6.32 7.76
CA ILE A 134 -11.45 5.67 7.97
C ILE A 134 -10.41 6.40 7.13
N THR A 135 -9.48 7.08 7.78
CA THR A 135 -8.34 7.72 7.13
C THR A 135 -7.07 6.94 7.45
N LYS A 136 -6.30 6.58 6.43
CA LYS A 136 -5.04 5.86 6.56
C LYS A 136 -3.92 6.54 5.80
N PRO A 137 -2.82 6.90 6.47
CA PRO A 137 -1.65 7.38 5.78
C PRO A 137 -0.91 6.25 5.06
N GLY A 138 -0.13 6.62 4.05
CA GLY A 138 0.68 5.72 3.25
C GLY A 138 1.91 6.44 2.68
N PHE A 139 2.98 5.67 2.52
CA PHE A 139 4.22 6.13 1.92
C PHE A 139 4.52 5.31 0.67
N GLY A 140 4.88 5.98 -0.41
CA GLY A 140 5.33 5.35 -1.65
C GLY A 140 6.67 5.95 -2.08
N SER A 141 7.59 5.09 -2.52
CA SER A 141 8.86 5.56 -3.09
C SER A 141 9.28 4.76 -4.30
N GLN A 142 10.05 5.40 -5.17
CA GLN A 142 10.60 4.79 -6.37
C GLN A 142 12.02 5.25 -6.60
N ASN A 143 12.91 4.29 -6.90
CA ASN A 143 14.28 4.54 -7.29
C ASN A 143 14.43 4.34 -8.79
N TRP A 144 15.23 5.18 -9.44
CA TRP A 144 15.66 4.99 -10.81
C TRP A 144 17.05 5.55 -11.03
N GLU A 145 17.67 5.14 -12.11
CA GLU A 145 19.00 5.58 -12.48
C GLU A 145 18.89 6.91 -13.23
N SER A 146 19.81 7.85 -13.00
CA SER A 146 19.74 9.19 -13.64
C SER A 146 19.75 9.14 -15.17
N THR A 147 20.26 8.05 -15.75
CA THR A 147 20.31 7.80 -17.20
C THR A 147 18.99 7.33 -17.80
N ILE A 148 17.98 7.02 -16.97
CA ILE A 148 16.65 6.59 -17.41
C ILE A 148 15.68 7.76 -17.21
N GLU A 149 14.86 8.07 -18.22
CA GLU A 149 13.82 9.08 -18.06
C GLU A 149 12.80 8.65 -17.00
N PHE A 150 12.27 9.61 -16.24
CA PHE A 150 11.31 9.32 -15.18
C PHE A 150 10.07 8.57 -15.69
N GLY A 151 9.60 8.88 -16.90
CA GLY A 151 8.47 8.19 -17.53
C GLY A 151 8.73 6.70 -17.76
N ASP A 152 9.95 6.33 -18.12
CA ASP A 152 10.38 4.94 -18.34
C ASP A 152 10.68 4.21 -17.02
N ALA A 153 10.82 4.96 -15.93
CA ALA A 153 11.09 4.45 -14.59
C ALA A 153 9.83 4.11 -13.76
N LEU A 154 8.64 4.47 -14.24
CA LEU A 154 7.35 4.23 -13.60
C LEU A 154 6.72 2.89 -14.03
#